data_AF-A0A1T4V991-F1
#
_entry.id   AF-A0A1T4V991-F1
#
_cell.length_a   1.000
_cell.length_b   1.000
_cell.length_c   1.000
_cell.angle_alpha   90.00
_cell.angle_beta   90.00
_cell.angle_gamma   90.00
#
_symmetry.space_group_name_H-M   'P 1'
#
loop_
_entity.id
_entity.type
_entity.pdbx_description
1 polymer ?
#
loop_
_entity_poly.entity_id
_entity_poly.type
_entity_poly.pdbx_seq_one_letter_code
_entity_poly.pdbx_strand_id
1 'polypeptide(L)'
;MIVGQVIELKANNKFFTYCRKAFGVKRFAYNWCVEKFKKDYVSHIAAMKRYTRELAEYKKSPLQSTTAPVKPKLPTWQDYKKEFNAIRLEKYPFTYEVTKYASQQTFVNFGTSVKSYFENVKKRKKTKVKKNSKKRKAFFPRFKKKSYQHGSFYIGGDQVKLVTGKSCSKKL
;
A
#
# COMPACT_ATOMS: atom_id res chain seq x y z
N MET A 1 3.06 -32.14 19.00
CA MET A 1 2.30 -30.87 18.90
C MET A 1 3.10 -29.80 19.61
N ILE A 2 3.77 -28.89 18.89
CA ILE A 2 4.60 -27.85 19.52
C ILE A 2 3.65 -26.77 20.04
N VAL A 3 3.54 -26.63 21.36
CA VAL A 3 2.87 -25.50 21.99
C VAL A 3 3.75 -24.28 21.75
N GLY A 4 3.32 -23.40 20.85
CA GLY A 4 4.03 -22.14 20.60
C GLY A 4 4.08 -21.29 21.87
N GLN A 5 5.10 -20.44 22.00
CA GLN A 5 5.17 -19.49 23.12
C GLN A 5 3.95 -18.57 23.12
N VAL A 6 3.22 -18.54 24.23
CA VAL A 6 2.14 -17.60 24.48
C VAL A 6 2.73 -16.43 25.27
N ILE A 7 2.69 -15.22 24.69
CA ILE A 7 3.20 -14.00 25.31
C ILE A 7 2.03 -13.06 25.53
N GLU A 8 1.78 -12.67 26.79
CA GLU A 8 0.77 -11.68 27.16
C GLU A 8 1.39 -10.28 27.24
N LEU A 9 0.71 -9.28 26.66
CA LEU A 9 1.12 -7.87 26.70
C LEU A 9 0.34 -7.13 27.79
N LYS A 10 1.03 -6.76 28.88
CA LYS A 10 0.47 -5.85 29.90
C LYS A 10 0.57 -4.39 29.42
N ALA A 11 -0.43 -3.94 28.68
CA ALA A 11 -0.48 -2.60 28.11
C ALA A 11 -0.94 -1.54 29.12
N ASN A 12 -0.26 -0.39 29.16
CA ASN A 12 -0.69 0.81 29.89
C ASN A 12 -1.39 1.83 28.95
N ASN A 13 -1.97 2.89 29.53
CA ASN A 13 -2.66 3.94 28.76
C ASN A 13 -1.74 4.63 27.73
N LYS A 14 -0.45 4.77 28.02
CA LYS A 14 0.55 5.32 27.08
C LYS A 14 0.71 4.42 25.86
N PHE A 15 0.78 3.10 26.04
CA PHE A 15 0.89 2.12 24.97
C PHE A 15 -0.38 2.06 24.12
N PHE A 16 -1.57 2.11 24.74
CA PHE A 16 -2.83 2.20 24.00
C PHE A 16 -2.88 3.47 23.13
N THR A 17 -2.42 4.60 23.67
CA THR A 17 -2.34 5.87 22.95
C THR A 17 -1.37 5.78 21.78
N TYR A 18 -0.19 5.19 22.00
CA TYR A 18 0.80 4.92 20.95
C TYR A 18 0.22 4.04 19.83
N CYS A 19 -0.44 2.94 20.18
CA CYS A 19 -1.07 2.04 19.21
C CYS A 19 -2.12 2.78 18.36
N ARG A 20 -2.95 3.62 18.98
CA ARG A 20 -3.94 4.44 18.26
C ARG A 20 -3.27 5.41 17.27
N LYS A 21 -2.18 6.07 17.66
CA LYS A 21 -1.38 6.90 16.76
C LYS A 21 -0.83 6.06 15.59
N ALA A 22 -0.26 4.88 15.87
CA ALA A 22 0.33 4.02 14.85
C ALA A 22 -0.71 3.49 13.85
N PHE A 23 -1.90 3.11 14.32
CA PHE A 23 -3.03 2.74 13.46
C PHE A 23 -3.47 3.92 12.59
N GLY A 24 -3.48 5.13 13.17
CA GLY A 24 -3.75 6.38 12.47
C GLY A 24 -2.77 6.61 11.32
N VAL A 25 -1.47 6.56 11.59
CA VAL A 25 -0.39 6.73 10.61
C VAL A 25 -0.46 5.67 9.51
N LYS A 26 -0.68 4.41 9.87
CA LYS A 26 -0.86 3.31 8.90
C LYS A 26 -2.06 3.55 7.98
N ARG A 27 -3.20 3.98 8.55
CA ARG A 27 -4.40 4.29 7.76
C ARG A 27 -4.14 5.47 6.83
N PHE A 28 -3.54 6.52 7.36
CA PHE A 28 -3.22 7.75 6.63
C PHE A 28 -2.32 7.47 5.42
N ALA A 29 -1.16 6.84 5.63
CA ALA A 29 -0.21 6.56 4.55
C ALA A 29 -0.80 5.65 3.46
N TYR A 30 -1.63 4.66 3.84
CA TYR A 30 -2.36 3.85 2.86
C TYR A 30 -3.36 4.68 2.04
N ASN A 31 -4.14 5.53 2.70
CA ASN A 31 -5.14 6.37 2.02
C ASN A 31 -4.48 7.40 1.10
N TRP A 32 -3.37 7.98 1.53
CA TRP A 32 -2.54 8.87 0.71
C TRP A 32 -2.11 8.19 -0.60
N CYS A 33 -1.62 6.94 -0.53
CA CYS A 33 -1.26 6.16 -1.72
C CYS A 33 -2.46 5.92 -2.63
N VAL A 34 -3.61 5.53 -2.06
CA VAL A 34 -4.83 5.27 -2.84
C VAL A 34 -5.31 6.53 -3.57
N GLU A 35 -5.21 7.69 -2.94
CA GLU A 35 -5.60 8.95 -3.57
C GLU A 35 -4.69 9.31 -4.74
N LYS A 36 -3.37 9.27 -4.53
CA LYS A 36 -2.37 9.51 -5.57
C LYS A 36 -2.53 8.55 -6.74
N PHE A 37 -2.65 7.26 -6.45
CA PHE A 37 -2.85 6.24 -7.47
C PHE A 37 -4.12 6.44 -8.29
N LYS A 38 -5.22 6.92 -7.70
CA LYS A 38 -6.42 7.26 -8.48
C LYS A 38 -6.13 8.35 -9.51
N LYS A 39 -5.40 9.41 -9.11
CA LYS A 39 -5.03 10.51 -10.01
C LYS A 39 -4.10 10.01 -11.12
N ASP A 40 -3.05 9.28 -10.75
CA ASP A 40 -2.07 8.75 -11.71
C ASP A 40 -2.69 7.73 -12.66
N TYR A 41 -3.65 6.93 -12.19
CA TYR A 41 -4.35 5.96 -13.03
C TYR A 41 -5.21 6.64 -14.10
N VAL A 42 -5.88 7.76 -13.78
CA VAL A 42 -6.62 8.56 -14.76
C VAL A 42 -5.67 9.16 -15.80
N SER A 43 -4.57 9.76 -15.35
CA SER A 43 -3.52 10.29 -16.24
C SER A 43 -2.92 9.19 -17.13
N HIS A 44 -2.70 8.00 -16.57
CA HIS A 44 -2.20 6.84 -17.29
C HIS A 44 -3.16 6.35 -18.37
N ILE A 45 -4.47 6.32 -18.09
CA ILE A 45 -5.49 5.99 -19.11
C ILE A 45 -5.43 7.00 -20.26
N ALA A 46 -5.31 8.30 -19.97
CA ALA A 46 -5.19 9.32 -21.00
C ALA A 46 -3.90 9.16 -21.83
N ALA A 47 -2.77 8.90 -21.17
CA ALA A 47 -1.49 8.63 -21.82
C ALA A 47 -1.54 7.36 -22.69
N MET A 48 -2.20 6.30 -22.22
CA MET A 48 -2.41 5.07 -22.99
C MET A 48 -3.23 5.29 -24.26
N LYS A 49 -4.25 6.16 -24.21
CA LYS A 49 -5.02 6.54 -25.41
C LYS A 49 -4.13 7.24 -26.44
N ARG A 50 -3.26 8.16 -25.99
CA ARG A 50 -2.28 8.83 -26.87
C ARG A 50 -1.30 7.83 -27.49
N TYR A 51 -0.68 6.99 -26.66
CA TYR A 51 0.21 5.91 -27.10
C TYR A 51 -0.44 5.00 -28.14
N THR A 52 -1.72 4.63 -27.96
CA THR A 52 -2.42 3.76 -28.92
C THR A 52 -2.59 4.43 -30.28
N ARG A 53 -2.80 5.75 -30.32
CA ARG A 53 -2.91 6.53 -31.56
C ARG A 53 -1.56 6.62 -32.27
N GLU A 54 -0.51 7.00 -31.55
CA GLU A 54 0.86 7.08 -32.06
C GLU A 54 1.35 5.72 -32.59
N LEU A 55 1.04 4.63 -31.88
CA LEU A 55 1.39 3.28 -32.33
C LEU A 55 0.67 2.89 -33.63
N ALA A 56 -0.59 3.33 -33.81
CA ALA A 56 -1.32 3.08 -35.04
C ALA A 56 -0.76 3.88 -36.22
N GLU A 57 -0.26 5.09 -35.97
CA GLU A 57 0.40 5.93 -36.98
C GLU A 57 1.79 5.38 -37.35
N TYR A 58 2.61 5.02 -36.36
CA TYR A 58 3.91 4.37 -36.57
C TYR A 58 3.80 3.11 -37.43
N LYS A 59 2.75 2.29 -37.23
CA LYS A 59 2.51 1.08 -38.03
C LYS A 59 2.11 1.33 -39.49
N LYS A 60 1.65 2.54 -39.84
CA LYS A 60 1.25 2.88 -41.21
C LYS A 60 2.43 3.28 -42.09
N SER A 61 3.55 3.70 -41.52
CA SER A 61 4.74 4.17 -42.24
C SER A 61 5.79 3.04 -42.31
N PRO A 62 5.92 2.30 -43.42
CA PRO A 62 6.74 1.09 -43.48
C PRO A 62 8.25 1.38 -43.58
N LEU A 63 8.64 2.59 -43.98
CA LEU A 63 10.05 3.04 -44.04
C LEU A 63 10.35 3.98 -42.86
N GLN A 64 11.17 3.48 -41.95
CA GLN A 64 11.42 4.00 -40.62
C GLN A 64 12.39 5.19 -40.66
N SER A 65 11.87 6.41 -40.50
CA SER A 65 12.64 7.56 -39.99
C SER A 65 12.13 8.08 -38.64
N THR A 66 11.08 7.46 -38.10
CA THR A 66 10.40 7.91 -36.87
C THR A 66 10.67 6.97 -35.70
N THR A 67 10.97 7.55 -34.53
CA THR A 67 11.21 6.83 -33.27
C THR A 67 9.94 6.12 -32.79
N ALA A 68 10.06 4.87 -32.32
CA ALA A 68 8.93 4.11 -31.79
C ALA A 68 8.35 4.77 -30.51
N PRO A 69 7.02 4.87 -30.36
CA PRO A 69 6.41 5.47 -29.18
C PRO A 69 6.68 4.62 -27.93
N VAL A 70 6.98 5.29 -26.81
CA VAL A 70 7.27 4.61 -25.53
C VAL A 70 5.98 4.35 -24.76
N LYS A 71 5.78 3.10 -24.35
CA LYS A 71 4.61 2.70 -23.58
C LYS A 71 4.60 3.34 -22.19
N PRO A 72 3.56 4.10 -21.80
CA PRO A 72 3.53 4.75 -20.49
C PRO A 72 3.43 3.72 -19.35
N LYS A 73 4.28 3.86 -18.34
CA LYS A 73 4.31 2.98 -17.16
C LYS A 73 3.55 3.64 -16.00
N LEU A 74 2.76 2.84 -15.28
CA LEU A 74 2.10 3.28 -14.07
C LEU A 74 3.09 3.26 -12.88
N PRO A 75 3.05 4.24 -11.96
CA PRO A 75 3.97 4.27 -10.82
C PRO A 75 3.84 3.02 -9.93
N THR A 76 4.99 2.55 -9.45
CA THR A 76 5.11 1.40 -8.55
C THR A 76 4.92 1.86 -7.10
N TRP A 77 4.60 0.95 -6.19
CA TRP A 77 4.51 1.27 -4.76
C TRP A 77 5.81 1.87 -4.19
N GLN A 78 6.96 1.56 -4.78
CA GLN A 78 8.27 2.14 -4.43
C GLN A 78 8.36 3.62 -4.78
N ASP A 79 7.78 4.02 -5.91
CA ASP A 79 7.76 5.43 -6.36
C ASP A 79 6.94 6.28 -5.39
N TYR A 80 5.76 5.78 -5.00
CA TYR A 80 4.94 6.42 -3.95
C TYR A 80 5.63 6.49 -2.60
N LYS A 81 6.40 5.46 -2.23
CA LYS A 81 7.18 5.46 -0.99
C LYS A 81 8.27 6.54 -1.05
N LYS A 82 8.94 6.70 -2.19
CA LYS A 82 9.97 7.73 -2.40
C LYS A 82 9.38 9.13 -2.30
N GLU A 83 8.28 9.39 -3.01
CA GLU A 83 7.58 10.67 -2.99
C GLU A 83 7.06 11.00 -1.58
N PHE A 84 6.43 10.03 -0.91
CA PHE A 84 5.94 10.23 0.45
C PHE A 84 7.08 10.59 1.39
N ASN A 85 8.19 9.85 1.35
CA ASN A 85 9.33 10.09 2.23
C ASN A 85 9.96 11.47 2.00
N ALA A 86 9.99 11.97 0.75
CA ALA A 86 10.50 13.30 0.45
C ALA A 86 9.68 14.41 1.14
N ILE A 87 8.36 14.27 1.18
CA ILE A 87 7.47 15.27 1.81
C ILE A 87 7.14 14.98 3.28
N ARG A 88 7.52 13.80 3.78
CA ARG A 88 7.00 13.24 5.04
C ARG A 88 7.35 14.11 6.24
N LEU A 89 8.59 14.61 6.29
CA LEU A 89 9.09 15.39 7.41
C LEU A 89 8.38 16.74 7.50
N GLU A 90 8.27 17.42 6.36
CA GLU A 90 7.69 18.75 6.27
C GLU A 90 6.16 18.73 6.43
N LYS A 91 5.45 17.88 5.66
CA LYS A 91 3.99 17.90 5.61
C LYS A 91 3.33 17.05 6.67
N TYR A 92 3.99 15.97 7.11
CA TYR A 92 3.40 14.96 7.98
C TYR A 92 4.31 14.58 9.17
N PRO A 93 4.77 15.56 9.98
CA PRO A 93 5.71 15.33 11.08
C PRO A 93 5.17 14.34 12.12
N PHE A 94 3.85 14.33 12.37
CA PHE A 94 3.18 13.39 13.28
C PHE A 94 3.44 11.91 12.94
N THR A 95 3.83 11.60 11.70
CA THR A 95 4.14 10.23 11.29
C THR A 95 5.45 9.69 11.85
N TYR A 96 6.28 10.55 12.47
CA TYR A 96 7.53 10.18 13.15
C TYR A 96 7.35 9.90 14.64
N GLU A 97 6.19 10.21 15.23
CA GLU A 97 5.87 9.88 16.63
C GLU A 97 5.74 8.37 16.88
N VAL A 98 5.64 7.58 15.80
CA VAL A 98 5.45 6.14 15.83
C VAL A 98 6.51 5.46 14.97
N THR A 99 6.63 4.13 15.13
CA THR A 99 7.61 3.35 14.40
C THR A 99 7.53 3.56 12.88
N LYS A 100 8.69 3.64 12.21
CA LYS A 100 8.80 3.78 10.75
C LYS A 100 8.02 2.69 9.99
N TYR A 101 7.87 1.52 10.58
CA TYR A 101 7.16 0.39 9.98
C TYR A 101 5.64 0.59 9.89
N ALA A 102 5.07 1.47 10.74
CA ALA A 102 3.64 1.80 10.71
C ALA A 102 3.25 2.45 9.38
N SER A 103 4.10 3.31 8.83
CA SER A 103 3.94 3.92 7.51
C SER A 103 4.59 3.06 6.41
N GLN A 104 5.80 2.56 6.58
CA GLN A 104 6.50 1.85 5.49
C GLN A 104 5.76 0.61 4.98
N GLN A 105 5.18 -0.20 5.86
CA GLN A 105 4.49 -1.42 5.44
C GLN A 105 3.17 -1.13 4.70
N THR A 106 2.64 0.10 4.78
CA THR A 106 1.42 0.45 4.05
C THR A 106 1.64 0.46 2.55
N PHE A 107 2.81 0.91 2.10
CA PHE A 107 3.16 0.94 0.68
C PHE A 107 3.25 -0.48 0.10
N VAL A 108 3.83 -1.42 0.85
CA VAL A 108 3.88 -2.84 0.46
C VAL A 108 2.47 -3.42 0.37
N ASN A 109 1.64 -3.20 1.41
CA ASN A 109 0.24 -3.65 1.42
C ASN A 109 -0.58 -3.05 0.26
N PHE A 110 -0.29 -1.79 -0.09
CA PHE A 110 -0.88 -1.10 -1.23
C PHE A 110 -0.42 -1.72 -2.56
N GLY A 111 0.87 -2.01 -2.72
CA GLY A 111 1.39 -2.74 -3.89
C GLY A 111 0.70 -4.09 -4.08
N THR A 112 0.50 -4.85 -3.01
CA THR A 112 -0.24 -6.12 -3.03
C THR A 112 -1.71 -5.93 -3.44
N SER A 113 -2.38 -4.87 -2.97
CA SER A 113 -3.78 -4.61 -3.33
C SER A 113 -3.93 -4.21 -4.80
N VAL A 114 -3.01 -3.40 -5.33
CA VAL A 114 -2.94 -3.05 -6.76
C VAL A 114 -2.65 -4.28 -7.62
N LYS A 115 -1.66 -5.11 -7.25
CA LYS A 115 -1.36 -6.37 -7.95
C LYS A 115 -2.59 -7.28 -8.00
N SER A 116 -3.25 -7.46 -6.85
CA SER A 116 -4.47 -8.28 -6.75
C SER A 116 -5.60 -7.74 -7.62
N TYR A 117 -5.75 -6.41 -7.72
CA TYR A 117 -6.73 -5.78 -8.61
C TYR A 117 -6.49 -6.19 -10.06
N PHE A 118 -5.29 -5.97 -10.59
CA PHE A 118 -4.99 -6.29 -12.00
C PHE A 118 -5.07 -7.79 -12.30
N GLU A 119 -4.62 -8.65 -11.39
CA GLU A 119 -4.75 -10.10 -11.55
C GLU A 119 -6.23 -10.54 -11.58
N ASN A 120 -7.08 -9.97 -10.74
CA ASN A 120 -8.52 -10.24 -10.77
C ASN A 120 -9.21 -9.69 -12.04
N VAL A 121 -8.74 -8.55 -12.57
CA VAL A 121 -9.21 -8.02 -13.86
C VAL A 121 -8.86 -8.99 -15.00
N LYS A 122 -7.62 -9.51 -15.03
CA LYS A 122 -7.20 -10.53 -16.03
C LYS A 122 -8.03 -11.81 -15.92
N LYS A 123 -8.20 -12.34 -14.70
CA LYS A 123 -9.02 -13.53 -14.45
C LYS A 123 -10.46 -13.33 -14.94
N ARG A 124 -11.07 -12.18 -14.65
CA ARG A 124 -12.41 -11.82 -15.13
C ARG A 124 -12.56 -11.89 -16.65
N LYS A 125 -11.52 -11.57 -17.43
CA LYS A 125 -11.54 -11.68 -18.89
C LYS A 125 -11.42 -13.13 -19.38
N LYS A 126 -10.73 -14.00 -18.64
CA LYS A 126 -10.43 -15.39 -19.06
C LYS A 126 -11.51 -16.41 -18.69
N THR A 127 -12.24 -16.22 -17.59
CA THR A 127 -13.13 -17.28 -17.05
C THR A 127 -14.60 -17.13 -17.47
N LYS A 128 -15.23 -18.24 -17.92
CA LYS A 128 -16.71 -18.40 -18.09
C LYS A 128 -17.46 -18.43 -16.73
N VAL A 129 -17.03 -17.65 -15.73
CA VAL A 129 -17.61 -17.67 -14.38
C VAL A 129 -18.87 -16.80 -14.34
N LYS A 130 -19.93 -17.23 -13.64
CA LYS A 130 -21.19 -16.47 -13.45
C LYS A 130 -20.91 -15.04 -12.93
N LYS A 131 -21.61 -14.05 -13.50
CA LYS A 131 -21.41 -12.58 -13.32
C LYS A 131 -21.27 -12.12 -11.86
N ASN A 132 -21.93 -12.81 -10.91
CA ASN A 132 -22.04 -12.44 -9.50
C ASN A 132 -21.15 -13.23 -8.52
N SER A 133 -20.26 -14.10 -9.00
CA SER A 133 -19.39 -14.87 -8.10
C SER A 133 -18.43 -13.96 -7.29
N LYS A 134 -18.25 -14.24 -5.99
CA LYS A 134 -17.18 -13.63 -5.16
C LYS A 134 -15.80 -13.73 -5.85
N LYS A 135 -15.58 -14.77 -6.67
CA LYS A 135 -14.34 -14.99 -7.46
C LYS A 135 -14.16 -14.00 -8.63
N ARG A 136 -15.18 -13.20 -9.01
CA ARG A 136 -15.12 -12.17 -10.08
C ARG A 136 -14.98 -10.72 -9.60
N LYS A 137 -14.95 -10.48 -8.28
CA LYS A 137 -14.93 -9.13 -7.70
C LYS A 137 -13.52 -8.53 -7.75
N ALA A 138 -13.18 -7.85 -8.84
CA ALA A 138 -11.99 -7.01 -8.94
C ALA A 138 -12.32 -5.61 -8.41
N PHE A 139 -11.99 -5.33 -7.16
CA PHE A 139 -12.18 -4.00 -6.57
C PHE A 139 -10.90 -3.19 -6.65
N PHE A 140 -11.04 -1.98 -7.18
CA PHE A 140 -9.98 -0.97 -7.11
C PHE A 140 -9.63 -0.70 -5.63
N PRO A 141 -8.37 -0.41 -5.28
CA PRO A 141 -7.99 -0.06 -3.91
C PRO A 141 -8.90 1.01 -3.30
N ARG A 142 -9.51 0.71 -2.14
CA ARG A 142 -10.42 1.61 -1.44
C ARG A 142 -9.76 2.22 -0.22
N PHE A 143 -10.21 3.39 0.17
CA PHE A 143 -9.78 4.00 1.42
C PHE A 143 -10.11 3.12 2.63
N LYS A 144 -9.17 3.05 3.55
CA LYS A 144 -9.34 2.41 4.86
C LYS A 144 -10.11 3.35 5.78
N LYS A 145 -11.14 2.81 6.43
CA LYS A 145 -11.94 3.51 7.44
C LYS A 145 -11.25 3.46 8.80
N LYS A 146 -11.54 4.43 9.66
CA LYS A 146 -11.13 4.38 11.08
C LYS A 146 -11.95 3.28 11.78
N SER A 147 -11.28 2.47 12.58
CA SER A 147 -11.92 1.56 13.53
C SER A 147 -11.49 1.95 14.93
N TYR A 148 -12.43 1.90 15.87
CA TYR A 148 -12.20 2.15 17.28
C TYR A 148 -11.86 0.88 18.05
N GLN A 149 -12.31 -0.27 17.54
CA GLN A 149 -12.21 -1.55 18.23
C GLN A 149 -10.98 -2.35 17.83
N HIS A 150 -10.53 -2.22 16.58
CA HIS A 150 -9.47 -3.08 16.05
C HIS A 150 -8.47 -2.31 15.18
N GLY A 151 -7.20 -2.62 15.37
CA GLY A 151 -6.10 -2.06 14.59
C GLY A 151 -4.88 -2.96 14.65
N SER A 152 -3.98 -2.78 13.69
CA SER A 152 -2.68 -3.44 13.69
C SER A 152 -1.66 -2.55 13.01
N PHE A 153 -0.40 -2.65 13.40
CA PHE A 153 0.74 -2.09 12.68
C PHE A 153 1.90 -3.08 12.77
N TYR A 154 2.87 -2.90 11.87
CA TYR A 154 4.06 -3.73 11.89
C TYR A 154 5.10 -3.09 12.80
N ILE A 155 5.83 -3.93 13.53
CA ILE A 155 6.99 -3.57 14.33
C ILE A 155 8.13 -4.43 13.79
N GLY A 156 9.30 -3.82 13.56
CA GLY A 156 10.49 -4.57 13.17
C GLY A 156 11.10 -5.26 14.37
N GLY A 157 11.74 -6.42 14.16
CA GLY A 157 12.42 -7.16 15.22
C GLY A 157 13.48 -6.33 15.94
N ASP A 158 14.09 -5.34 15.24
CA ASP A 158 15.04 -4.38 15.81
C ASP A 158 14.46 -3.51 16.93
N GLN A 159 13.15 -3.35 16.97
CA GLN A 159 12.44 -2.55 17.97
C GLN A 159 11.93 -3.40 19.16
N VAL A 160 12.09 -4.72 19.10
CA VAL A 160 11.62 -5.65 20.14
C VAL A 160 12.81 -6.15 20.94
N LYS A 161 12.81 -5.89 22.24
CA LYS A 161 13.78 -6.44 23.19
C LYS A 161 13.08 -7.45 24.08
N LEU A 162 13.52 -8.70 24.01
CA LEU A 162 13.07 -9.74 24.93
C LEU A 162 14.01 -9.73 26.14
N VAL A 163 13.47 -9.48 27.34
CA VAL A 163 14.22 -9.51 28.59
C VAL A 163 13.79 -10.76 29.35
N THR A 164 14.67 -11.75 29.45
CA THR A 164 14.47 -12.98 30.24
C THR A 164 15.05 -12.79 31.64
N GLY A 165 14.23 -12.36 32.61
CA GLY A 165 14.64 -12.12 34.00
C GLY A 165 13.62 -11.30 34.82
N LYS A 166 13.73 -11.34 36.17
CA LYS A 166 12.76 -10.85 37.18
C LYS A 166 11.94 -9.63 36.72
N SER A 167 10.61 -9.78 36.85
CA SER A 167 9.55 -8.81 36.51
C SER A 167 10.03 -7.35 36.46
N CYS A 168 10.00 -6.75 35.27
CA CYS A 168 10.28 -5.33 35.07
C CYS A 168 9.26 -4.50 35.87
N SER A 169 9.65 -4.03 37.05
CA SER A 169 8.80 -3.27 37.97
C SER A 169 8.63 -1.80 37.57
N LYS A 170 9.24 -1.36 36.45
CA LYS A 170 9.05 0.01 35.97
C LYS A 170 7.77 0.09 35.15
N LYS A 171 6.69 0.51 35.82
CA LYS A 171 5.49 1.08 35.18
C LYS A 171 5.96 2.12 34.15
N LEU A 172 5.81 1.81 32.87
CA LEU A 172 5.92 2.79 31.79
C LEU A 172 4.78 3.80 31.87
#